data_AF-A0A1F6FWV7-F1
#
_entry.id   AF-A0A1F6FWV7-F1
#
_cell.length_a   1.000
_cell.length_b   1.000
_cell.length_c   1.000
_cell.angle_alpha   90.00
_cell.angle_beta   90.00
_cell.angle_gamma   90.00
#
_symmetry.space_group_name_H-M   'P 1'
#
loop_
_entity.id
_entity.type
_entity.pdbx_description
1 polymer ?
#
loop_
_entity_poly.entity_id
_entity_poly.type
_entity_poly.pdbx_seq_one_letter_code
_entity_poly.pdbx_strand_id
1 'polypeptide(L)'
;MSNTILTHYAKKLELNQKADRFLAGIIKESGFASEKEIWRGLILGDKKKAGSVIYAGRYKNKPAVLKIQHLKPVIDEPEIIRKFYQHSKSRKVFAPKIYFDRPWNRSRGYGYFISELIEGENIKTLKQRTKQENFAGFMKTIKQISKPNRAGGREERQKKIR
;
A
#
# COMPACT_ATOMS: atom_id res chain seq x y z
N MET A 1 8.11 -14.84 -28.59
CA MET A 1 8.44 -13.48 -28.12
C MET A 1 8.86 -13.56 -26.66
N SER A 2 10.14 -13.36 -26.34
CA SER A 2 10.64 -13.39 -24.96
C SER A 2 10.33 -12.07 -24.27
N ASN A 3 9.61 -12.10 -23.15
CA ASN A 3 9.30 -10.90 -22.39
C ASN A 3 10.56 -10.38 -21.69
N THR A 4 11.26 -9.42 -22.31
CA THR A 4 12.56 -8.88 -21.89
C THR A 4 12.57 -8.34 -20.46
N ILE A 5 11.41 -7.90 -19.97
CA ILE A 5 11.20 -7.46 -18.58
C ILE A 5 11.40 -8.65 -17.64
N LEU A 6 10.74 -9.78 -17.90
CA LEU A 6 10.85 -10.99 -17.09
C LEU A 6 12.27 -11.55 -17.09
N THR A 7 12.97 -11.48 -18.22
CA THR A 7 14.37 -11.94 -18.34
C THR A 7 15.33 -11.05 -17.54
N HIS A 8 15.13 -9.72 -17.51
CA HIS A 8 15.97 -8.81 -16.72
C HIS A 8 15.81 -9.05 -15.21
N TYR A 9 14.58 -9.28 -14.75
CA TYR A 9 14.33 -9.65 -13.35
C TYR A 9 14.91 -11.03 -13.05
N ALA A 10 14.63 -12.06 -13.87
CA ALA A 10 15.12 -13.42 -13.65
C ALA A 10 16.65 -13.51 -13.56
N LYS A 11 17.39 -12.79 -14.41
CA LYS A 11 18.87 -12.80 -14.45
C LYS A 11 19.53 -12.06 -13.26
N LYS A 12 18.83 -11.10 -12.64
CA LYS A 12 19.26 -10.43 -11.39
C LYS A 12 18.85 -11.19 -10.12
N LEU A 13 18.03 -12.23 -10.25
CA LEU A 13 17.34 -12.90 -9.15
C LEU A 13 18.06 -14.11 -8.57
N GLU A 14 19.36 -14.29 -8.86
CA GLU A 14 20.21 -15.26 -8.14
C GLU A 14 20.36 -14.92 -6.64
N LEU A 15 19.95 -13.71 -6.25
CA LEU A 15 19.90 -13.28 -4.86
C LEU A 15 18.51 -13.58 -4.30
N ASN A 16 18.43 -14.59 -3.44
CA ASN A 16 17.65 -14.61 -2.19
C ASN A 16 17.27 -16.04 -1.81
N GLN A 17 18.25 -16.80 -1.33
CA GLN A 17 17.95 -17.94 -0.49
C GLN A 17 17.84 -17.46 0.96
N LYS A 18 16.59 -17.47 1.46
CA LYS A 18 16.15 -17.40 2.87
C LYS A 18 16.34 -16.04 3.56
N ALA A 19 15.28 -15.23 3.57
CA ALA A 19 15.14 -14.06 4.45
C ALA A 19 15.47 -14.37 5.93
N ASP A 20 15.22 -15.61 6.35
CA ASP A 20 15.51 -16.13 7.68
C ASP A 20 17.01 -16.08 8.03
N ARG A 21 17.90 -16.13 7.02
CA ARG A 21 19.36 -16.02 7.23
C ARG A 21 19.77 -14.64 7.75
N PHE A 22 19.06 -13.58 7.36
CA PHE A 22 19.40 -12.21 7.77
C PHE A 22 18.75 -11.83 9.11
N LEU A 23 17.61 -12.45 9.44
CA LEU A 23 16.82 -12.11 10.61
C LEU A 23 17.65 -12.19 11.90
N ALA A 24 18.41 -13.26 12.11
CA ALA A 24 19.25 -13.41 13.30
C ALA A 24 20.30 -12.27 13.44
N GLY A 25 20.93 -11.89 12.34
CA GLY A 25 21.88 -10.77 12.31
C GLY A 25 21.21 -9.43 12.62
N ILE A 26 20.04 -9.20 12.04
CA ILE A 26 19.24 -7.99 12.28
C ILE A 26 18.79 -7.91 13.74
N ILE A 27 18.30 -9.03 14.31
CA ILE A 27 17.90 -9.12 15.72
C ILE A 27 19.08 -8.78 16.63
N LYS A 28 20.26 -9.36 16.36
CA LYS A 28 21.48 -9.09 17.13
C LYS A 28 21.92 -7.62 17.02
N GLU A 29 21.85 -7.03 15.83
CA GLU A 29 22.26 -5.63 15.61
C GLU A 29 21.27 -4.63 16.23
N SER A 30 19.98 -4.85 16.02
CA SER A 30 18.95 -3.87 16.39
C SER A 30 18.39 -4.08 17.79
N GLY A 31 18.44 -5.28 18.35
CA GLY A 31 17.69 -5.64 19.57
C GLY A 31 16.19 -5.79 19.32
N PHE A 32 15.76 -5.97 18.07
CA PHE A 32 14.39 -6.35 17.75
C PHE A 32 14.11 -7.78 18.24
N ALA A 33 13.01 -7.99 18.95
CA ALA A 33 12.52 -9.31 19.31
C ALA A 33 11.43 -9.73 18.33
N SER A 34 11.76 -10.61 17.38
CA SER A 34 10.80 -11.11 16.39
C SER A 34 9.86 -12.12 17.03
N GLU A 35 8.56 -11.96 16.79
CA GLU A 35 7.52 -12.86 17.29
C GLU A 35 6.92 -13.70 16.16
N LYS A 36 6.52 -13.06 15.05
CA LYS A 36 5.82 -13.73 13.96
C LYS A 36 6.01 -13.04 12.62
N GLU A 37 6.20 -13.83 11.56
CA GLU A 37 6.05 -13.32 10.19
C GLU A 37 4.58 -13.00 9.88
N ILE A 38 4.31 -11.76 9.53
CA ILE A 38 2.94 -11.29 9.24
C ILE A 38 2.69 -11.09 7.75
N TRP A 39 3.74 -10.95 6.93
CA TRP A 39 3.59 -10.80 5.49
C TRP A 39 4.88 -11.11 4.72
N ARG A 40 4.70 -11.63 3.49
CA ARG A 40 5.79 -11.90 2.56
C ARG A 40 5.40 -11.52 1.14
N GLY A 41 6.22 -10.65 0.54
CA GLY A 41 6.08 -10.23 -0.85
C GLY A 41 6.87 -11.15 -1.76
N LEU A 42 6.18 -11.95 -2.57
CA LEU A 42 6.81 -12.89 -3.49
C LEU A 42 7.18 -12.21 -4.82
N ILE A 43 8.33 -12.56 -5.37
CA ILE A 43 8.76 -12.11 -6.69
C ILE A 43 8.21 -13.09 -7.72
N LEU A 44 7.37 -12.60 -8.63
CA LEU A 44 6.74 -13.41 -9.69
C LEU A 44 5.98 -14.64 -9.15
N GLY A 45 5.44 -14.55 -7.93
CA GLY A 45 4.69 -15.64 -7.29
C GLY A 45 5.55 -16.82 -6.80
N ASP A 46 6.88 -16.77 -6.95
CA ASP A 46 7.76 -17.84 -6.47
C ASP A 46 7.90 -17.76 -4.94
N LYS A 47 7.40 -18.79 -4.25
CA LYS A 47 7.44 -18.92 -2.78
C LYS A 47 8.87 -18.89 -2.21
N LYS A 48 9.87 -19.27 -3.01
CA LYS A 48 11.28 -19.27 -2.61
C LYS A 48 11.93 -17.89 -2.77
N LYS A 49 11.30 -16.96 -3.49
CA LYS A 49 11.87 -15.65 -3.84
C LYS A 49 11.04 -14.55 -3.18
N ALA A 50 11.49 -14.10 -2.00
CA ALA A 50 10.87 -12.97 -1.32
C ALA A 50 11.56 -11.65 -1.73
N GLY A 51 10.77 -10.69 -2.22
CA GLY A 51 11.22 -9.31 -2.44
C GLY A 51 11.25 -8.51 -1.15
N SER A 52 10.35 -8.83 -0.22
CA SER A 52 10.33 -8.30 1.13
C SER A 52 9.59 -9.22 2.10
N VAL A 53 9.94 -9.13 3.38
CA VAL A 53 9.33 -9.90 4.47
C VAL A 53 9.09 -8.98 5.65
N ILE A 54 7.96 -9.16 6.33
CA ILE A 54 7.54 -8.34 7.45
C ILE A 54 7.28 -9.23 8.66
N TYR A 55 7.88 -8.87 9.78
CA TYR A 55 7.72 -9.52 11.07
C TYR A 55 7.06 -8.56 12.06
N ALA A 56 6.07 -9.04 12.79
CA ALA A 56 5.61 -8.42 14.04
C ALA A 56 6.54 -8.84 15.18
N GLY A 57 6.71 -7.95 16.14
CA GLY A 57 7.49 -8.21 17.33
C GLY A 57 7.60 -6.99 18.23
N ARG A 58 8.73 -6.88 18.92
CA ARG A 58 9.00 -5.79 19.86
C ARG A 58 10.33 -5.13 19.61
N TYR A 59 10.39 -3.82 19.82
CA TYR A 59 11.61 -3.05 19.84
C TYR A 59 11.62 -2.14 21.06
N LYS A 60 12.65 -2.27 21.91
CA LYS A 60 12.74 -1.53 23.19
C LYS A 60 11.43 -1.60 24.00
N ASN A 61 10.91 -2.82 24.17
CA ASN A 61 9.65 -3.14 24.87
C ASN A 61 8.36 -2.55 24.27
N LYS A 62 8.39 -1.97 23.06
CA LYS A 62 7.21 -1.46 22.35
C LYS A 62 6.82 -2.39 21.20
N PRO A 63 5.51 -2.61 20.94
CA PRO A 63 5.05 -3.29 19.72
C PRO A 63 5.62 -2.61 18.48
N ALA A 64 6.20 -3.40 17.59
CA ALA A 64 6.92 -2.90 16.43
C ALA A 64 6.83 -3.89 15.27
N VAL A 65 7.13 -3.38 14.09
CA VAL A 65 7.20 -4.15 12.85
C VAL A 65 8.61 -4.03 12.29
N LEU A 66 9.23 -5.18 11.99
CA LEU A 66 10.46 -5.25 11.22
C LEU A 66 10.11 -5.56 9.77
N LYS A 67 10.49 -4.69 8.84
CA LYS A 67 10.42 -4.96 7.40
C LYS A 67 11.82 -5.13 6.84
N ILE A 68 12.03 -6.25 6.15
CA ILE A 68 13.26 -6.57 5.43
C ILE A 68 12.98 -6.46 3.93
N GLN A 69 13.77 -5.66 3.24
CA GLN A 69 13.64 -5.37 1.82
C GLN A 69 14.85 -5.95 1.08
N HIS A 70 14.63 -6.98 0.26
CA HIS A 70 15.72 -7.64 -0.48
C HIS A 70 15.92 -7.03 -1.86
N LEU A 71 14.85 -6.59 -2.52
CA LEU A 71 14.96 -5.87 -3.78
C LEU A 71 15.39 -4.42 -3.52
N LYS A 72 16.47 -3.99 -4.19
CA LYS A 72 16.94 -2.59 -4.15
C LYS A 72 15.79 -1.66 -4.59
N PRO A 73 15.26 -0.81 -3.71
CA PRO A 73 14.30 0.19 -4.12
C PRO A 73 15.00 1.36 -4.83
N VAL A 74 14.23 2.18 -5.55
CA VAL A 74 14.75 3.44 -6.11
C VAL A 74 15.03 4.44 -4.99
N ILE A 75 14.14 4.51 -4.00
CA ILE A 75 14.25 5.34 -2.79
C ILE A 75 13.87 4.45 -1.60
N ASP A 76 14.65 4.51 -0.52
CA ASP A 76 14.35 3.75 0.70
C ASP A 76 13.10 4.30 1.40
N GLU A 77 12.21 3.40 1.83
CA GLU A 77 10.93 3.76 2.47
C GLU A 77 11.08 4.64 3.73
N PRO A 78 12.06 4.40 4.63
CA PRO A 78 12.35 5.33 5.73
C PRO A 78 12.65 6.76 5.27
N GLU A 79 13.30 6.94 4.11
CA GLU A 79 13.55 8.27 3.56
C GLU A 79 12.25 8.96 3.13
N ILE A 80 11.35 8.22 2.48
CA ILE A 80 10.02 8.71 2.08
C ILE A 80 9.23 9.15 3.32
N ILE A 81 9.26 8.37 4.40
CA ILE A 81 8.56 8.67 5.66
C ILE A 81 9.16 9.92 6.33
N ARG A 82 10.49 10.05 6.38
CA ARG A 82 11.14 11.27 6.90
C ARG A 82 10.73 12.50 6.10
N LYS A 83 10.75 12.41 4.76
CA LYS A 83 10.30 13.49 3.88
C LYS A 83 8.82 13.81 4.10
N PHE A 84 7.96 12.81 4.28
CA PHE A 84 6.55 13.02 4.61
C PHE A 84 6.40 13.89 5.86
N TYR A 85 7.11 13.58 6.96
CA TYR A 85 7.02 14.38 8.18
C TYR A 85 7.66 15.76 8.10
N GLN A 86 8.64 15.96 7.23
CA GLN A 86 9.19 17.31 6.98
C GLN A 86 8.16 18.25 6.34
N HIS A 87 7.23 17.71 5.55
CA HIS A 87 6.27 18.52 4.79
C HIS A 87 4.86 18.49 5.39
N SER A 88 4.48 17.42 6.08
CA SER A 88 3.15 17.28 6.67
C SER A 88 3.04 18.01 8.00
N LYS A 89 2.09 18.95 8.08
CA LYS A 89 1.64 19.58 9.34
C LYS A 89 0.37 18.93 9.90
N SER A 90 -0.15 17.89 9.24
CA SER A 90 -1.42 17.29 9.61
C SER A 90 -1.30 16.46 10.87
N ARG A 91 -2.26 16.61 11.79
CA ARG A 91 -2.44 15.72 12.94
C ARG A 91 -3.36 14.53 12.63
N LYS A 92 -4.04 14.55 11.48
CA LYS A 92 -5.01 13.53 11.06
C LYS A 92 -4.43 12.50 10.09
N VAL A 93 -3.38 12.88 9.36
CA VAL A 93 -2.70 12.03 8.38
C VAL A 93 -1.26 11.91 8.80
N PHE A 94 -0.86 10.70 9.19
CA PHE A 94 0.49 10.40 9.65
C PHE A 94 0.97 9.08 9.04
N ALA A 95 2.27 8.98 8.78
CA ALA A 95 2.94 7.72 8.48
C ALA A 95 3.26 6.97 9.78
N PRO A 96 3.70 5.70 9.74
CA PRO A 96 4.25 5.03 10.92
C PRO A 96 5.57 5.69 11.36
N LYS A 97 5.80 5.77 12.68
CA LYS A 97 7.11 6.22 13.19
C LYS A 97 8.19 5.20 12.88
N ILE A 98 9.33 5.64 12.36
CA ILE A 98 10.52 4.80 12.21
C ILE A 98 11.36 4.86 13.48
N TYR A 99 11.64 3.70 14.06
CA TYR A 99 12.46 3.57 15.27
C TYR A 99 13.92 3.28 14.97
N PHE A 100 14.19 2.58 13.87
CA PHE A 100 15.53 2.20 13.44
C PHE A 100 15.49 1.80 11.96
N ASP A 101 16.55 2.07 11.21
CA ASP A 101 16.67 1.62 9.83
C ASP A 101 18.13 1.48 9.37
N ARG A 102 18.31 0.60 8.40
CA ARG A 102 19.50 0.50 7.57
C ARG A 102 19.08 0.54 6.11
N PRO A 103 19.56 1.52 5.32
CA PRO A 103 19.22 1.61 3.91
C PRO A 103 19.70 0.37 3.16
N TRP A 104 19.09 0.11 2.00
CA TRP A 104 19.53 -1.00 1.16
C TRP A 104 21.00 -0.81 0.75
N ASN A 105 21.82 -1.85 0.94
CA ASN A 105 23.23 -1.80 0.60
C ASN A 105 23.62 -2.98 -0.29
N ARG A 106 24.42 -2.72 -1.34
CA ARG A 106 24.81 -3.74 -2.33
C ARG A 106 25.65 -4.88 -1.75
N SER A 107 26.54 -4.59 -0.79
CA SER A 107 27.37 -5.60 -0.12
C SER A 107 26.52 -6.51 0.78
N ARG A 108 25.51 -5.95 1.46
CA ARG A 108 24.56 -6.75 2.26
C ARG A 108 23.52 -7.49 1.41
N GLY A 109 23.11 -6.90 0.29
CA GLY A 109 22.04 -7.41 -0.57
C GLY A 109 20.63 -7.12 -0.05
N TYR A 110 20.49 -6.39 1.07
CA TYR A 110 19.21 -6.02 1.66
C TYR A 110 19.29 -4.67 2.40
N GLY A 111 18.12 -4.11 2.67
CA GLY A 111 17.87 -3.04 3.63
C GLY A 111 16.77 -3.47 4.60
N TYR A 112 16.64 -2.79 5.73
CA TYR A 112 15.57 -3.08 6.67
C TYR A 112 15.25 -1.87 7.53
N PHE A 113 14.05 -1.87 8.11
CA PHE A 113 13.68 -0.88 9.12
C PHE A 113 12.71 -1.47 10.13
N ILE A 114 12.69 -0.83 11.30
CA ILE A 114 11.79 -1.09 12.40
C ILE A 114 10.89 0.12 12.54
N SER A 115 9.59 -0.10 12.49
CA SER A 115 8.58 0.93 12.67
C SER A 115 7.61 0.59 13.78
N GLU A 116 6.82 1.59 14.14
CA GLU A 116 5.59 1.41 14.90
C GLU A 116 4.71 0.33 14.28
N LEU A 117 4.14 -0.52 15.14
CA LEU A 117 3.04 -1.39 14.75
C LEU A 117 1.76 -0.56 14.73
N ILE A 118 1.13 -0.46 13.56
CA ILE A 118 -0.17 0.20 13.42
C ILE A 118 -1.26 -0.85 13.58
N GLU A 119 -2.01 -0.73 14.68
CA GLU A 119 -3.19 -1.56 14.92
C GLU A 119 -4.40 -0.96 14.21
N GLY A 120 -5.18 -1.81 13.55
CA GLY A 120 -6.38 -1.41 12.84
C GLY A 120 -6.97 -2.54 12.01
N GLU A 121 -8.24 -2.40 11.66
CA GLU A 121 -8.90 -3.37 10.79
C GLU A 121 -8.31 -3.31 9.38
N ASN A 122 -8.06 -4.49 8.80
CA ASN A 122 -7.62 -4.57 7.43
C ASN A 122 -8.75 -4.07 6.51
N ILE A 123 -8.49 -3.00 5.74
CA ILE A 123 -9.50 -2.40 4.87
C ILE A 123 -10.03 -3.39 3.82
N LYS A 124 -9.26 -4.44 3.48
CA LYS A 124 -9.73 -5.51 2.58
C LYS A 124 -10.74 -6.45 3.23
N THR A 125 -10.71 -6.58 4.55
CA THR A 125 -11.65 -7.41 5.32
C THR A 125 -12.83 -6.62 5.85
N LEU A 126 -12.77 -5.29 5.81
CA LEU A 126 -13.94 -4.45 5.94
C LEU A 126 -14.91 -4.88 4.82
N LYS A 127 -15.97 -5.61 5.20
CA LYS A 127 -17.08 -5.91 4.30
C LYS A 127 -17.43 -4.59 3.62
N GLN A 128 -17.32 -4.54 2.30
CA GLN A 128 -17.86 -3.42 1.53
C GLN A 128 -19.32 -3.33 1.94
N ARG A 129 -19.69 -2.39 2.83
CA ARG A 129 -21.08 -2.02 3.02
C ARG A 129 -21.59 -1.71 1.63
N THR A 130 -22.53 -2.51 1.19
CA THR A 130 -23.01 -2.70 -0.17
C THR A 130 -23.29 -1.34 -0.84
N LYS A 131 -22.33 -0.86 -1.65
CA LYS A 131 -22.55 0.28 -2.57
C LYS A 131 -23.64 -0.02 -3.61
N GLN A 132 -24.05 -1.28 -3.77
CA GLN A 132 -25.08 -1.69 -4.72
C GLN A 132 -26.48 -1.16 -4.35
N GLU A 133 -26.82 -1.03 -3.07
CA GLU A 133 -28.15 -0.57 -2.66
C GLU A 133 -28.34 0.93 -2.95
N ASN A 134 -27.28 1.74 -2.79
CA ASN A 134 -27.35 3.18 -3.04
C ASN A 134 -27.23 3.57 -4.52
N PHE A 135 -26.58 2.77 -5.36
CA PHE A 135 -26.43 3.10 -6.78
C PHE A 135 -27.73 2.88 -7.57
N ALA A 136 -28.46 1.79 -7.28
CA ALA A 136 -29.76 1.54 -7.90
C ALA A 136 -30.79 2.62 -7.53
N GLY A 137 -30.80 3.04 -6.25
CA GLY A 137 -31.62 4.17 -5.78
C GLY A 137 -31.27 5.47 -6.51
N PHE A 138 -29.97 5.82 -6.56
CA PHE A 138 -29.48 6.99 -7.27
C PHE A 138 -29.89 7.00 -8.76
N MET A 139 -29.70 5.88 -9.46
CA MET A 139 -30.07 5.77 -10.88
C MET A 139 -31.59 5.85 -11.12
N LYS A 140 -32.41 5.40 -10.17
CA LYS A 140 -33.87 5.54 -10.22
C LYS A 140 -34.29 7.00 -10.06
N THR A 141 -33.66 7.74 -9.15
CA THR A 141 -33.88 9.17 -8.95
C THR A 141 -33.51 9.98 -10.21
N ILE A 142 -32.34 9.70 -10.81
CA ILE A 142 -31.93 10.38 -12.05
C ILE A 142 -32.93 10.11 -13.19
N LYS A 143 -33.42 8.87 -13.34
CA LYS A 143 -34.46 8.54 -14.35
C LYS A 143 -35.81 9.21 -14.10
N GLN A 144 -36.16 9.53 -12.85
CA GLN A 144 -37.38 10.29 -12.54
C GLN A 144 -37.23 11.77 -12.90
N ILE A 145 -36.06 12.35 -12.64
CA ILE A 145 -35.76 13.76 -12.97
C ILE A 145 -35.64 13.96 -14.49
N SER A 146 -35.16 12.95 -15.23
CA SER A 146 -34.94 13.03 -16.67
C SER A 146 -36.17 12.77 -17.55
N LYS A 147 -37.36 12.58 -16.98
CA LYS A 147 -38.59 12.45 -17.79
C LYS A 147 -39.10 13.84 -18.15
N PRO A 148 -39.10 14.26 -19.43
CA PRO A 148 -39.69 15.52 -19.81
C PRO A 148 -41.20 15.51 -19.55
N ASN A 149 -41.71 16.58 -18.93
CA ASN A 149 -43.14 16.86 -18.86
C ASN A 149 -43.68 16.98 -20.29
N ARG A 150 -44.25 15.88 -20.82
CA ARG A 150 -45.11 15.92 -22.01
C ARG A 150 -46.54 15.94 -21.54
N ALA A 151 -47.05 17.13 -21.24
CA ALA A 151 -48.50 17.39 -21.21
C ALA A 151 -48.79 18.91 -21.35
N GLY A 152 -49.49 19.26 -22.43
CA GLY A 152 -50.19 20.54 -22.65
C GLY A 152 -49.30 21.67 -23.18
N GLY A 153 -49.62 22.41 -24.25
CA GLY A 153 -50.85 22.55 -25.01
C GLY A 153 -50.95 24.00 -25.52
N ARG A 154 -51.13 24.14 -26.84
CA ARG A 154 -51.77 25.25 -27.60
C ARG A 154 -51.33 26.73 -27.46
N GLU A 155 -51.14 27.27 -28.66
CA GLU A 155 -51.69 28.54 -29.19
C GLU A 155 -51.06 29.92 -28.86
N GLU A 156 -51.01 30.70 -29.95
CA GLU A 156 -50.93 32.15 -30.08
C GLU A 156 -49.62 32.89 -29.74
N ARG A 157 -48.94 33.36 -30.80
CA ARG A 157 -48.78 34.80 -31.08
C ARG A 157 -48.12 35.02 -32.46
N GLN A 158 -48.93 35.03 -33.50
CA GLN A 158 -48.70 35.95 -34.62
C GLN A 158 -49.28 37.31 -34.20
N LYS A 159 -48.43 38.30 -33.93
CA LYS A 159 -48.71 39.73 -34.19
C LYS A 159 -47.50 40.61 -33.81
N LYS A 160 -47.20 41.54 -34.72
CA LYS A 160 -46.36 42.74 -34.62
C LYS A 160 -44.84 42.58 -34.83
N ILE A 161 -44.45 42.55 -36.10
CA ILE A 161 -43.33 43.38 -36.57
C ILE A 161 -43.95 44.49 -37.42
N ARG A 162 -43.45 45.71 -37.20
CA ARG A 162 -43.87 46.96 -37.83
C ARG A 162 -43.59 46.99 -39.33
#